data_AF-A0A1V5UBH4-F1
#
_entry.id   AF-A0A1V5UBH4-F1
#
_cell.length_a   1.000
_cell.length_b   1.000
_cell.length_c   1.000
_cell.angle_alpha   90.00
_cell.angle_beta   90.00
_cell.angle_gamma   90.00
#
_symmetry.space_group_name_H-M   'P 1'
#
loop_
_entity.id
_entity.type
_entity.pdbx_description
1 polymer ?
#
loop_
_entity_poly.entity_id
_entity_poly.type
_entity_poly.pdbx_seq_one_letter_code
_entity_poly.pdbx_strand_id
1 'polypeptide(L)' 'MEITKEALNREIARLDKKITQELEQMKHYAEWILERIGDPESAVNYGFSRSIANIETTVREYLARREAFREILNSIGGK' A
#
# COMPACT_ATOMS: atom_id res chain seq x y z
N MET A 1 -9.99 24.33 -9.44
CA MET A 1 -10.69 23.10 -9.84
C MET A 1 -11.40 22.61 -8.60
N GLU A 2 -12.73 22.61 -8.56
CA GLU A 2 -13.47 22.08 -7.40
C GLU A 2 -13.27 20.56 -7.32
N ILE A 3 -12.91 20.07 -6.13
CA ILE A 3 -12.84 18.63 -5.87
C ILE A 3 -14.27 18.13 -5.67
N THR A 4 -14.74 17.24 -6.56
CA THR A 4 -16.09 16.67 -6.46
C THR A 4 -16.11 15.39 -5.62
N LYS A 5 -17.28 15.02 -5.08
CA LYS A 5 -17.47 13.76 -4.32
C LYS A 5 -17.11 12.55 -5.18
N GLU A 6 -17.47 12.57 -6.46
CA GLU A 6 -17.16 11.49 -7.40
C GLU A 6 -15.65 11.37 -7.64
N ALA A 7 -14.94 12.49 -7.75
CA ALA A 7 -13.49 12.49 -7.93
C ALA A 7 -12.77 11.90 -6.69
N LEU A 8 -13.20 12.27 -5.48
CA LEU A 8 -12.67 11.71 -4.23
C LEU A 8 -12.94 10.21 -4.12
N ASN A 9 -14.17 9.77 -4.40
CA ASN A 9 -14.53 8.35 -4.35
C ASN A 9 -13.70 7.51 -5.34
N ARG A 10 -13.45 8.02 -6.55
CA ARG A 10 -12.57 7.35 -7.52
C ARG A 10 -11.13 7.25 -7.01
N GLU A 11 -10.61 8.31 -6.42
CA GLU A 11 -9.25 8.30 -5.86
C GLU A 11 -9.11 7.38 -4.64
N ILE A 12 -10.11 7.32 -3.77
CA ILE A 12 -10.16 6.36 -2.65
C ILE A 12 -10.13 4.93 -3.19
N ALA A 13 -10.99 4.60 -4.16
CA ALA A 13 -11.01 3.27 -4.77
C ALA A 13 -9.68 2.92 -5.47
N ARG A 14 -9.03 3.91 -6.10
CA ARG A 14 -7.71 3.75 -6.70
C ARG A 14 -6.64 3.46 -5.65
N LEU A 15 -6.66 4.16 -4.52
CA LEU A 15 -5.75 3.93 -3.40
C LEU A 15 -5.98 2.56 -2.77
N ASP A 16 -7.22 2.14 -2.57
CA ASP A 16 -7.55 0.81 -2.05
C ASP A 16 -6.99 -0.28 -2.97
N LYS A 17 -7.17 -0.17 -4.29
CA LYS A 17 -6.57 -1.11 -5.25
C LYS A 17 -5.04 -1.16 -5.14
N LYS A 18 -4.39 0.00 -5.06
CA LYS A 18 -2.93 0.08 -4.92
C LYS A 18 -2.43 -0.57 -3.64
N ILE A 19 -3.09 -0.29 -2.51
CA ILE A 19 -2.76 -0.91 -1.22
C ILE A 19 -2.83 -2.44 -1.33
N THR A 20 -3.90 -2.98 -1.92
CA THR A 20 -4.03 -4.43 -2.12
C THR A 20 -2.87 -5.00 -2.95
N GLN A 21 -2.50 -4.35 -4.06
CA GLN A 21 -1.41 -4.80 -4.92
C GLN A 21 -0.05 -4.80 -4.21
N GLU A 22 0.24 -3.75 -3.45
CA GLU A 22 1.47 -3.66 -2.65
C GLU A 22 1.51 -4.76 -1.59
N LEU A 23 0.40 -5.02 -0.89
CA LEU A 23 0.31 -6.08 0.11
C LEU A 23 0.46 -7.48 -0.50
N GLU A 24 -0.09 -7.73 -1.69
CA GLU A 24 0.12 -8.98 -2.43
C GLU A 24 1.61 -9.19 -2.78
N GLN A 25 2.29 -8.12 -3.21
CA GLN A 25 3.71 -8.16 -3.51
C GLN A 25 4.56 -8.38 -2.25
N MET A 26 4.22 -7.75 -1.13
CA MET A 26 4.87 -7.97 0.16
C MET A 26 4.73 -9.42 0.61
N LYS A 27 3.53 -10.00 0.46
CA LYS A 27 3.27 -11.41 0.75
C LYS A 27 4.15 -12.31 -0.10
N HIS A 28 4.22 -12.07 -1.41
CA HIS A 28 5.08 -12.85 -2.31
C HIS A 28 6.55 -12.81 -1.89
N TYR A 29 7.06 -11.64 -1.50
CA TYR A 29 8.44 -11.52 -0.99
C TYR A 29 8.64 -12.23 0.34
N ALA A 30 7.68 -12.15 1.26
CA ALA A 30 7.75 -12.87 2.52
C ALA A 30 7.74 -14.39 2.31
N GLU A 31 6.90 -14.90 1.41
CA GLU A 31 6.86 -16.32 1.03
C GLU A 31 8.19 -16.77 0.42
N TRP A 32 8.76 -15.99 -0.51
CA TRP A 32 10.05 -16.29 -1.11
C TRP A 32 11.17 -16.41 -0.07
N ILE A 33 11.21 -15.49 0.91
CA ILE A 33 12.18 -15.51 2.00
C ILE A 33 11.97 -16.76 2.85
N LEU A 34 10.73 -17.05 3.25
CA LEU A 34 10.40 -18.21 4.09
C LEU A 34 10.82 -19.54 3.44
N GLU A 35 10.59 -19.71 2.14
CA GLU A 35 11.01 -20.89 1.37
C GLU A 35 12.52 -21.14 1.38
N ARG A 36 13.32 -20.09 1.67
CA ARG A 36 14.78 -20.09 1.51
C ARG A 36 15.55 -19.80 2.78
N ILE A 37 14.87 -19.73 3.94
CA ILE A 37 15.50 -19.53 5.25
C ILE A 37 16.56 -20.61 5.56
N GLY A 38 16.41 -21.81 4.99
CA GLY A 38 17.37 -22.91 5.15
C GLY A 38 18.48 -22.98 4.10
N ASP A 39 18.48 -22.10 3.09
CA ASP A 39 19.46 -22.08 2.01
C ASP A 39 20.53 -20.98 2.26
N PRO A 40 21.78 -21.36 2.58
CA PRO A 40 22.85 -20.41 2.86
C PRO A 40 23.19 -19.49 1.67
N GLU A 41 22.98 -19.93 0.43
CA GLU A 41 23.22 -19.09 -0.76
C GLU A 41 22.14 -18.01 -0.93
N SER A 42 20.92 -18.31 -0.49
CA SER A 42 19.79 -17.38 -0.51
C SER A 42 19.79 -16.39 0.66
N ALA A 43 20.46 -16.72 1.77
CA ALA A 43 20.54 -15.88 2.98
C ALA A 43 21.21 -14.50 2.75
N VAL A 44 21.94 -14.33 1.65
CA VAL A 44 22.65 -13.08 1.31
C VAL A 44 21.76 -12.10 0.53
N ASN A 45 20.52 -12.47 0.20
CA ASN A 45 19.64 -11.65 -0.64
C ASN A 45 18.83 -10.62 0.14
N TYR A 46 19.52 -9.58 0.66
CA TYR A 46 18.92 -8.42 1.33
C TYR A 46 17.92 -7.62 0.46
N GLY A 47 17.83 -7.93 -0.85
CA GLY A 47 16.93 -7.27 -1.79
C GLY A 47 15.46 -7.37 -1.40
N PHE A 48 14.98 -8.56 -0.99
CA PHE A 48 13.58 -8.75 -0.64
C PHE A 48 13.19 -8.11 0.69
N SER A 49 14.04 -8.17 1.72
CA SER A 49 13.79 -7.46 2.98
C SER A 49 13.72 -5.94 2.77
N ARG A 50 14.59 -5.38 1.91
CA ARG A 50 14.51 -3.96 1.54
C ARG A 50 13.24 -3.65 0.74
N SER A 51 12.85 -4.51 -0.19
CA SER A 51 11.59 -4.35 -0.92
C SER A 51 10.37 -4.37 0.00
N ILE A 52 10.36 -5.26 1.01
CA ILE A 52 9.30 -5.29 2.03
C ILE A 52 9.23 -3.96 2.81
N ALA A 53 10.37 -3.41 3.24
CA ALA A 53 10.41 -2.12 3.94
C ALA A 53 9.93 -0.94 3.06
N ASN A 54 10.27 -0.97 1.77
CA ASN A 54 9.79 0.03 0.81
C ASN A 54 8.28 -0.06 0.59
N ILE A 55 7.75 -1.28 0.49
CA ILE A 55 6.31 -1.53 0.39
C ILE A 55 5.60 -1.01 1.64
N GLU A 56 6.13 -1.28 2.83
CA GLU A 56 5.55 -0.79 4.09
C GLU A 56 5.43 0.74 4.09
N THR A 57 6.48 1.43 3.67
CA THR A 57 6.50 2.90 3.56
C THR A 57 5.43 3.39 2.57
N THR A 58 5.38 2.79 1.38
CA THR A 58 4.40 3.11 0.33
C THR A 58 2.95 2.91 0.79
N VAL A 59 2.68 1.78 1.46
CA VAL A 59 1.34 1.46 1.98
C VAL A 59 0.92 2.46 3.05
N ARG A 60 1.82 2.86 3.96
CA ARG A 60 1.54 3.89 4.98
C ARG A 60 1.16 5.22 4.34
N GLU A 61 1.86 5.65 3.30
CA GLU A 61 1.53 6.87 2.55
C GLU A 61 0.16 6.80 1.87
N TYR A 62 -0.15 5.67 1.23
CA TYR A 62 -1.45 5.45 0.59
C TYR A 62 -2.60 5.45 1.60
N LEU A 63 -2.41 4.82 2.77
CA LEU A 63 -3.38 4.85 3.85
C LEU A 63 -3.62 6.27 4.36
N ALA A 64 -2.56 7.02 4.66
CA ALA A 64 -2.68 8.40 5.12
C ALA A 64 -3.43 9.28 4.10
N ARG A 65 -3.11 9.14 2.81
CA ARG A 65 -3.80 9.87 1.74
C ARG A 65 -5.26 9.47 1.60
N ARG A 66 -5.57 8.18 1.76
CA ARG A 66 -6.95 7.67 1.70
C ARG A 66 -7.79 8.24 2.84
N GLU A 67 -7.25 8.25 4.06
CA GLU A 67 -7.97 8.81 5.22
C GLU A 67 -8.20 10.33 5.05
N ALA A 68 -7.20 11.08 4.57
CA ALA A 68 -7.39 12.50 4.25
C ALA A 68 -8.50 12.72 3.21
N PHE A 69 -8.60 11.87 2.18
CA PHE A 69 -9.69 11.96 1.21
C PHE A 69 -11.06 11.61 1.79
N ARG A 70 -11.13 10.65 2.73
CA ARG A 70 -12.36 10.32 3.45
C ARG A 70 -12.82 11.47 4.34
N GLU A 71 -11.90 12.13 5.05
CA GLU A 71 -12.20 13.32 5.86
C GLU A 71 -12.76 14.45 5.01
N ILE A 72 -12.15 14.73 3.86
CA ILE A 72 -12.66 15.73 2.91
C ILE A 72 -14.04 15.32 2.42
N LEU A 73 -14.24 14.07 2.00
CA LEU A 73 -15.54 13.58 1.51
C LEU A 73 -16.65 13.75 2.57
N ASN A 74 -16.36 13.43 3.83
CA ASN A 74 -17.28 13.58 4.95
C ASN A 74 -17.63 15.06 5.21
N SER A 75 -16.66 15.97 5.07
CA SER A 75 -16.90 17.42 5.21
C SER A 75 -17.82 18.00 4.13
N ILE A 76 -17.82 17.42 2.92
CA ILE A 76 -18.73 17.81 1.82
C ILE A 76 -20.10 17.12 1.97
N GLY A 77 -20.17 16.01 2.71
CA GLY A 77 -21.42 15.29 3.02
C GLY A 77 -22.25 15.88 4.17
N GLY A 78 -21.63 16.63 5.08
CA GLY A 78 -22.24 17.12 6.33
C GLY A 78 -22.97 18.47 6.27
N LYS A 79 -23.65 18.80 5.17
CA LYS A 79 -24.57 19.95 5.09
C LYS A 79 -25.93 19.51 4.57
#